data_AF-A0A7J6NPU1-F1
#
_entry.id   AF-A0A7J6NPU1-F1
#
_cell.length_a   1.000
_cell.length_b   1.000
_cell.length_c   1.000
_cell.angle_alpha   90.00
_cell.angle_beta   90.00
_cell.angle_gamma   90.00
#
_symmetry.space_group_name_H-M   'P 1'
#
loop_
_entity.id
_entity.type
_entity.pdbx_description
1 polymer ?
#
loop_
_entity_poly.entity_id
_entity_poly.type
_entity_poly.pdbx_seq_one_letter_code
_entity_poly.pdbx_strand_id
1 'polypeptide(L)'
;MTKKRTKKGVPLPPITIHDIPDKPTNTITLTPRSSYACSSEGIDIVDLLYRPVEAFADGQLSPRLVKLRYDFYEAKRKDLLTAAKLARDKLIPSTKGGGGATQPSSSTATGGGGGTVLIPGVDDEQMLGKLDEYCTVQLERHKLNRIQQHERRWLESTLGHELNMLKEMENSVAYMEAEDNSAADKMADDAAKMKELNDKRREREEAKQTEAEAQSRLEKEMAKREFLRQQQELMDHQKKEEERKQALHEKSLAEAERRRKQEYDKMMQQEYAWRLQQDKLNEMNRKDEERLRIQE
;
A
#
# COMPACT_ATOMS: atom_id res chain seq x y z
N MET A 1 47.20 -42.39 12.41
CA MET A 1 45.99 -42.94 11.75
C MET A 1 45.04 -43.51 12.81
N THR A 2 44.11 -42.71 13.31
CA THR A 2 43.15 -43.14 14.34
C THR A 2 41.80 -43.45 13.69
N LYS A 3 41.49 -44.74 13.53
CA LYS A 3 40.18 -45.22 13.07
C LYS A 3 39.15 -44.94 14.17
N LYS A 4 38.38 -43.85 14.04
CA LYS A 4 37.19 -43.62 14.88
C LYS A 4 36.12 -44.66 14.50
N ARG A 5 35.84 -45.57 15.44
CA ARG A 5 34.71 -46.50 15.37
C ARG A 5 33.41 -45.69 15.33
N THR A 6 32.65 -45.77 14.23
CA THR A 6 31.30 -45.23 14.14
C THR A 6 30.38 -46.06 15.03
N LYS A 7 29.82 -45.44 16.07
CA LYS A 7 28.76 -46.04 16.88
C LYS A 7 27.58 -46.31 15.93
N LYS A 8 27.20 -47.58 15.74
CA LYS A 8 25.93 -47.94 15.09
C LYS A 8 24.81 -47.35 15.93
N GLY A 9 24.17 -46.30 15.42
CA GLY A 9 23.05 -45.63 16.05
C GLY A 9 21.89 -46.61 16.22
N VAL A 10 21.24 -46.55 17.38
CA VAL A 10 19.97 -47.24 17.64
C VAL A 10 18.96 -46.78 16.58
N PRO A 11 18.27 -47.67 15.86
CA PRO A 11 17.26 -47.27 14.90
C PRO A 11 16.15 -46.51 15.63
N LEU A 12 15.96 -45.25 15.24
CA LEU A 12 14.89 -44.41 15.78
C LEU A 12 13.53 -45.03 15.41
N PRO A 13 12.52 -44.96 16.30
CA PRO A 13 11.20 -45.47 16.00
C PRO A 13 10.63 -44.77 14.75
N PRO A 14 9.90 -45.49 13.88
CA PRO A 14 9.37 -44.90 12.67
C PRO A 14 8.32 -43.83 13.01
N ILE A 15 8.52 -42.63 12.49
CA ILE A 15 7.69 -41.46 12.77
C ILE A 15 6.61 -41.33 11.68
N THR A 16 5.48 -40.73 12.03
CA THR A 16 4.42 -40.40 11.08
C THR A 16 4.72 -39.09 10.34
N ILE A 17 4.17 -38.87 9.14
CA ILE A 17 4.29 -37.55 8.45
C ILE A 17 3.71 -36.41 9.31
N HIS A 18 2.72 -36.70 10.15
CA HIS A 18 2.09 -35.71 11.03
C HIS A 18 3.01 -35.28 12.17
N ASP A 19 3.90 -36.16 12.63
CA ASP A 19 4.78 -35.95 13.77
C ASP A 19 6.22 -35.56 13.38
N ILE A 20 6.44 -35.09 12.14
CA ILE A 20 7.77 -34.63 11.71
C ILE A 20 8.16 -33.40 12.55
N PRO A 21 9.25 -33.44 13.34
CA PRO A 21 9.62 -32.35 14.22
C PRO A 21 10.19 -31.17 13.42
N ASP A 22 9.87 -29.94 13.84
CA ASP A 22 10.49 -28.70 13.33
C ASP A 22 11.86 -28.42 13.97
N LYS A 23 12.65 -29.47 14.18
CA LYS A 23 14.00 -29.41 14.77
C LYS A 23 15.00 -29.97 13.77
N PRO A 24 16.26 -29.51 13.79
CA PRO A 24 17.27 -30.02 12.88
C PRO A 24 17.49 -31.52 13.14
N THR A 25 17.00 -32.35 12.22
CA THR A 25 17.15 -33.81 12.26
C THR A 25 17.74 -34.29 10.95
N ASN A 26 18.90 -34.95 11.03
CA ASN A 26 19.65 -35.40 9.86
C ASN A 26 19.05 -36.65 9.20
N THR A 27 18.26 -37.44 9.93
CA THR A 27 17.68 -38.69 9.44
C THR A 27 16.32 -38.94 10.11
N ILE A 28 15.27 -39.10 9.31
CA ILE A 28 13.95 -39.55 9.77
C ILE A 28 13.62 -40.85 9.05
N THR A 29 13.17 -41.85 9.81
CA THR A 29 12.59 -43.06 9.25
C THR A 29 11.07 -42.91 9.30
N LEU A 30 10.44 -42.83 8.14
CA LEU A 30 8.98 -42.73 8.05
C LEU A 30 8.33 -44.10 8.19
N THR A 31 7.11 -44.14 8.72
CA THR A 31 6.25 -45.33 8.64
C THR A 31 6.02 -45.76 7.18
N PRO A 32 5.84 -47.06 6.87
CA PRO A 32 5.68 -47.52 5.48
C PRO A 32 4.57 -46.81 4.70
N ARG A 33 3.43 -46.55 5.36
CA ARG A 33 2.30 -45.80 4.77
C ARG A 33 2.66 -44.36 4.43
N SER A 34 3.47 -43.73 5.27
CA SER A 34 3.97 -42.38 5.05
C SER A 34 4.96 -42.34 3.90
N SER A 35 5.90 -43.29 3.86
CA SER A 35 6.83 -43.42 2.74
C SER A 35 6.12 -43.62 1.41
N TYR A 36 5.03 -44.40 1.41
CA TYR A 36 4.20 -44.60 0.22
C TYR A 36 3.46 -43.32 -0.19
N ALA A 37 2.89 -42.57 0.76
CA ALA A 37 2.24 -41.28 0.48
C ALA A 37 3.20 -40.25 -0.14
N CYS A 38 4.43 -40.17 0.36
CA CYS A 38 5.47 -39.33 -0.24
C CYS A 38 5.81 -39.81 -1.66
N SER A 39 5.96 -41.11 -1.85
CA SER A 39 6.27 -41.69 -3.17
C SER A 39 5.15 -41.50 -4.19
N SER A 40 3.88 -41.51 -3.80
CA SER A 40 2.75 -41.31 -4.71
C SER A 40 2.64 -39.87 -5.22
N GLU A 41 3.06 -38.90 -4.41
CA GLU A 41 3.10 -37.48 -4.78
C GLU A 41 4.46 -37.07 -5.39
N GLY A 42 5.42 -38.01 -5.51
CA GLY A 42 6.76 -37.72 -6.04
C GLY A 42 7.64 -36.88 -5.11
N ILE A 43 7.37 -36.89 -3.81
CA ILE A 43 8.07 -36.10 -2.79
C ILE A 43 9.23 -36.89 -2.20
N ASP A 44 10.45 -36.35 -2.26
CA ASP A 44 11.61 -36.94 -1.57
C ASP A 44 11.58 -36.65 -0.06
N ILE A 45 11.96 -37.64 0.74
CA ILE A 45 11.96 -37.56 2.21
C ILE A 45 12.95 -36.49 2.69
N VAL A 46 14.04 -36.28 1.95
CA VAL A 46 15.08 -35.30 2.28
C VAL A 46 14.54 -33.85 2.22
N ASP A 47 13.56 -33.59 1.38
CA ASP A 47 12.94 -32.26 1.22
C ASP A 47 11.98 -31.91 2.37
N LEU A 48 11.55 -32.90 3.16
CA LEU A 48 10.68 -32.71 4.33
C LEU A 48 11.45 -32.39 5.62
N LEU A 49 12.77 -32.57 5.62
CA LEU A 49 13.61 -32.36 6.80
C LEU A 49 13.81 -30.87 7.08
N TYR A 50 13.68 -30.46 8.34
CA TYR A 50 14.01 -29.10 8.73
C TYR A 50 15.53 -28.85 8.62
N ARG A 51 15.91 -27.75 7.96
CA ARG A 51 17.30 -27.28 7.87
C ARG A 51 17.41 -25.89 8.48
N PRO A 52 18.34 -25.67 9.42
CA PRO A 52 18.47 -24.38 10.08
C PRO A 52 19.14 -23.35 9.14
N VAL A 53 18.98 -22.06 9.42
CA VAL A 53 19.42 -20.95 8.53
C VAL A 53 20.93 -21.03 8.24
N GLU A 54 21.71 -21.50 9.20
CA GLU A 54 23.16 -21.66 9.12
C GLU A 54 23.57 -22.65 8.03
N ALA A 55 22.71 -23.60 7.67
CA ALA A 55 22.97 -24.55 6.59
C ALA A 55 22.88 -23.90 5.19
N PHE A 56 22.29 -22.70 5.09
CA PHE A 56 22.16 -21.92 3.85
C PHE A 56 23.21 -20.81 3.73
N ALA A 57 24.04 -20.64 4.77
CA ALA A 57 25.11 -19.67 4.79
C ALA A 57 26.34 -20.20 4.04
N ASP A 58 26.31 -20.14 2.70
CA ASP A 58 27.51 -20.31 1.90
C ASP A 58 28.42 -19.09 2.14
N GLY A 59 29.68 -19.30 2.54
CA GLY A 59 30.57 -18.28 3.14
C GLY A 59 30.90 -17.00 2.34
N GLN A 60 30.23 -16.74 1.21
CA GLN A 60 30.31 -15.51 0.42
C GLN A 60 28.93 -14.87 0.15
N LEU A 61 27.83 -15.43 0.65
CA LEU A 61 26.49 -14.91 0.41
C LEU A 61 26.12 -13.79 1.39
N SER A 62 25.45 -12.76 0.86
CA SER A 62 24.86 -11.70 1.69
C SER A 62 23.84 -12.29 2.67
N PRO A 63 23.80 -11.86 3.95
CA PRO A 63 22.83 -12.32 4.93
C PRO A 63 21.37 -12.21 4.47
N ARG A 64 21.06 -11.19 3.65
CA ARG A 64 19.73 -11.01 3.06
C ARG A 64 19.37 -12.13 2.09
N LEU A 65 20.34 -12.60 1.30
CA LEU A 65 20.13 -13.67 0.32
C LEU A 65 20.04 -15.04 0.99
N VAL A 66 20.79 -15.26 2.07
CA VAL A 66 20.68 -16.45 2.93
C VAL A 66 19.27 -16.54 3.53
N LYS A 67 18.74 -15.43 4.05
CA LYS A 67 17.38 -15.36 4.56
C LYS A 67 16.34 -15.67 3.48
N LEU A 68 16.46 -15.08 2.29
CA LEU A 68 15.55 -15.37 1.17
C LEU A 68 15.57 -16.84 0.76
N ARG A 69 16.75 -17.47 0.70
CA ARG A 69 16.88 -18.91 0.41
C ARG A 69 16.24 -19.77 1.48
N TYR A 70 16.43 -19.42 2.75
CA TYR A 70 15.80 -20.11 3.87
C TYR A 70 14.27 -19.96 3.83
N ASP A 71 13.75 -18.75 3.65
CA ASP A 71 12.32 -18.48 3.59
C ASP A 71 11.65 -19.26 2.44
N PHE A 72 12.31 -19.32 1.27
CA PHE A 72 11.86 -20.12 0.13
C PHE A 72 11.88 -21.63 0.43
N TYR A 73 12.94 -22.13 1.07
CA TYR A 73 13.06 -23.53 1.44
C TYR A 73 11.98 -23.93 2.46
N GLU A 74 11.76 -23.12 3.49
CA GLU A 74 10.74 -23.37 4.52
C GLU A 74 9.32 -23.30 3.94
N ALA A 75 9.03 -22.35 3.05
CA ALA A 75 7.76 -22.31 2.34
C ALA A 75 7.54 -23.59 1.52
N LYS A 76 8.52 -23.98 0.68
CA LYS A 76 8.47 -25.23 -0.10
C LYS A 76 8.28 -26.45 0.79
N ARG A 77 9.02 -26.54 1.91
CA ARG A 77 8.91 -27.65 2.87
C ARG A 77 7.49 -27.74 3.45
N LYS A 78 6.89 -26.62 3.85
CA LYS A 78 5.53 -26.59 4.41
C LYS A 78 4.48 -27.01 3.39
N ASP A 79 4.63 -26.58 2.14
CA ASP A 79 3.72 -26.98 1.05
C ASP A 79 3.83 -28.49 0.78
N LEU A 80 5.05 -29.02 0.69
CA LEU A 80 5.30 -30.45 0.51
C LEU A 80 4.80 -31.29 1.70
N LEU A 81 4.98 -30.81 2.93
CA LEU A 81 4.43 -31.47 4.13
C LEU A 81 2.91 -31.52 4.08
N THR A 82 2.26 -30.44 3.64
CA THR A 82 0.80 -30.37 3.53
C THR A 82 0.29 -31.35 2.46
N ALA A 83 0.92 -31.38 1.30
CA ALA A 83 0.60 -32.34 0.23
C ALA A 83 0.80 -33.80 0.70
N ALA A 84 1.92 -34.11 1.35
CA ALA A 84 2.20 -35.43 1.89
C ALA A 84 1.21 -35.87 2.98
N LYS A 85 0.75 -34.93 3.83
CA LYS A 85 -0.30 -35.18 4.84
C LYS A 85 -1.63 -35.54 4.16
N LEU A 86 -2.05 -34.75 3.18
CA LEU A 86 -3.28 -35.01 2.42
C LEU A 86 -3.22 -36.36 1.70
N ALA A 87 -2.10 -36.68 1.04
CA ALA A 87 -1.91 -37.97 0.37
C ALA A 87 -1.98 -39.15 1.35
N ARG A 88 -1.38 -39.01 2.53
CA ARG A 88 -1.48 -40.01 3.59
C ARG A 88 -2.90 -40.17 4.09
N ASP A 89 -3.64 -39.08 4.28
CA ASP A 89 -5.01 -39.13 4.77
C ASP A 89 -5.95 -39.78 3.74
N LYS A 90 -5.69 -39.63 2.43
CA LYS A 90 -6.37 -40.42 1.37
C LYS A 90 -6.13 -41.93 1.50
N LEU A 91 -4.94 -42.34 1.95
CA LEU A 91 -4.57 -43.76 2.09
C LEU A 91 -5.08 -44.40 3.38
N ILE A 92 -5.43 -43.58 4.38
CA ILE A 92 -6.04 -44.05 5.64
C ILE A 92 -7.52 -43.69 5.55
N PRO A 93 -8.39 -44.54 4.98
CA PRO A 93 -9.83 -44.30 5.05
C PRO A 93 -10.19 -44.16 6.53
N SER A 94 -10.69 -42.98 6.89
CA SER A 94 -10.96 -42.61 8.27
C SER A 94 -11.99 -43.56 8.86
N THR A 95 -11.55 -44.48 9.71
CA THR A 95 -12.43 -45.30 10.56
C THR A 95 -13.04 -44.49 11.72
N LYS A 96 -12.88 -43.16 11.70
CA LYS A 96 -13.47 -42.20 12.64
C LYS A 96 -14.24 -41.14 11.86
N GLY A 97 -15.56 -41.32 11.77
CA GLY A 97 -16.48 -40.38 11.17
C GLY A 97 -17.56 -41.11 10.38
N GLY A 98 -18.58 -41.60 11.08
CA GLY A 98 -19.79 -42.09 10.43
C GLY A 98 -20.48 -40.98 9.63
N GLY A 99 -21.08 -41.36 8.51
CA GLY A 99 -22.03 -40.53 7.78
C GLY A 99 -21.61 -40.18 6.36
N GLY A 100 -22.01 -41.02 5.42
CA GLY A 100 -22.43 -40.58 4.09
C GLY A 100 -21.35 -40.18 3.08
N ALA A 101 -20.83 -41.17 2.35
CA ALA A 101 -20.53 -41.01 0.92
C ALA A 101 -20.36 -42.41 0.31
N THR A 102 -21.45 -42.90 -0.26
CA THR A 102 -21.45 -43.97 -1.25
C THR A 102 -20.51 -43.60 -2.40
N GLN A 103 -19.34 -44.22 -2.45
CA GLN A 103 -18.67 -44.51 -3.72
C GLN A 103 -18.80 -46.01 -4.00
N PRO A 104 -19.42 -46.44 -5.10
CA PRO A 104 -19.26 -47.80 -5.57
C PRO A 104 -17.91 -47.89 -6.29
N SER A 105 -16.92 -48.46 -5.60
CA SER A 105 -15.75 -49.03 -6.26
C SER A 105 -16.20 -50.23 -7.09
N SER A 106 -16.11 -50.10 -8.42
CA SER A 106 -16.27 -51.19 -9.36
C SER A 106 -15.12 -52.18 -9.19
N SER A 107 -15.26 -53.09 -8.25
CA SER A 107 -14.42 -54.28 -8.15
C SER A 107 -15.16 -55.43 -8.81
N THR A 108 -14.72 -55.71 -10.04
CA THR A 108 -14.92 -56.94 -10.79
C THR A 108 -14.64 -58.15 -9.89
N ALA A 109 -15.70 -58.83 -9.43
CA ALA A 109 -15.59 -60.13 -8.78
C ALA A 109 -16.53 -61.11 -9.48
N THR A 110 -15.96 -61.74 -10.50
CA THR A 110 -16.42 -62.92 -11.20
C THR A 110 -16.63 -64.07 -10.19
N GLY A 111 -17.87 -64.55 -10.06
CA GLY A 111 -18.23 -65.80 -9.38
C GLY A 111 -19.70 -66.07 -9.65
N GLY A 112 -20.09 -67.02 -10.51
CA GLY A 112 -19.74 -68.43 -10.39
C GLY A 112 -20.77 -69.11 -9.49
N GLY A 113 -22.02 -69.19 -9.94
CA GLY A 113 -23.13 -69.78 -9.19
C GLY A 113 -24.05 -70.54 -10.13
N GLY A 114 -23.71 -71.81 -10.37
CA GLY A 114 -24.55 -72.76 -11.09
C GLY A 114 -25.83 -73.04 -10.31
N GLY A 115 -26.96 -72.59 -10.85
CA GLY A 115 -28.29 -72.94 -10.39
C GLY A 115 -28.86 -74.04 -11.28
N THR A 116 -28.60 -75.29 -10.88
CA THR A 116 -29.26 -76.49 -11.43
C THR A 116 -30.74 -76.44 -11.03
N VAL A 117 -31.63 -76.16 -11.98
CA VAL A 117 -33.08 -76.33 -11.78
C VAL A 117 -33.41 -77.79 -12.12
N LEU A 118 -33.64 -78.59 -11.09
CA LEU A 118 -34.18 -79.94 -11.20
C LEU A 118 -35.69 -79.86 -11.47
N ILE A 119 -36.13 -80.30 -12.64
CA ILE A 119 -37.53 -80.61 -12.94
C ILE A 119 -37.68 -82.14 -12.86
N PRO A 120 -38.57 -82.69 -12.01
CA PRO A 120 -38.77 -84.12 -11.92
C PRO A 120 -39.87 -84.59 -12.88
N GLY A 121 -39.58 -85.66 -13.61
CA GLY A 121 -40.57 -86.62 -14.12
C GLY A 121 -41.30 -86.22 -15.41
N VAL A 122 -40.84 -86.76 -16.53
CA VAL A 122 -41.68 -87.25 -17.64
C VAL A 122 -40.85 -88.26 -18.43
N ASP A 123 -41.18 -89.54 -18.25
CA ASP A 123 -40.82 -90.61 -19.17
C ASP A 123 -41.71 -90.44 -20.42
N ASP A 124 -41.14 -90.02 -21.56
CA ASP A 124 -41.77 -90.20 -22.87
C ASP A 124 -40.73 -90.09 -24.00
N GLU A 125 -40.06 -91.20 -24.19
CA GLU A 125 -39.04 -91.46 -25.22
C GLU A 125 -39.72 -91.73 -26.58
N GLN A 126 -40.36 -90.71 -27.20
CA GLN A 126 -40.65 -90.74 -28.65
C GLN A 126 -41.16 -89.43 -29.32
N MET A 127 -41.15 -88.28 -28.63
CA MET A 127 -41.54 -86.98 -29.19
C MET A 127 -40.42 -85.91 -29.10
N LEU A 128 -39.16 -86.34 -28.92
CA LEU A 128 -38.04 -85.46 -28.55
C LEU A 128 -37.33 -84.75 -29.72
N GLY A 129 -37.62 -85.10 -30.98
CA GLY A 129 -36.78 -84.64 -32.10
C GLY A 129 -37.10 -83.25 -32.69
N LYS A 130 -38.29 -82.69 -32.42
CA LYS A 130 -38.76 -81.45 -33.09
C LYS A 130 -39.33 -80.37 -32.16
N LEU A 131 -39.62 -80.71 -30.89
CA LEU A 131 -40.05 -79.74 -29.87
C LEU A 131 -38.88 -79.10 -29.12
N ASP A 132 -37.73 -79.78 -29.04
CA ASP A 132 -36.51 -79.25 -28.41
C ASP A 132 -35.92 -78.06 -29.19
N GLU A 133 -35.97 -78.06 -30.52
CA GLU A 133 -35.53 -76.91 -31.33
C GLU A 133 -36.41 -75.66 -31.12
N TYR A 134 -37.73 -75.83 -30.98
CA TYR A 134 -38.62 -74.68 -30.74
C TYR A 134 -38.51 -74.13 -29.31
N CYS A 135 -38.31 -75.02 -28.33
CA CYS A 135 -38.11 -74.63 -26.93
C CYS A 135 -36.76 -73.92 -26.71
N THR A 136 -35.68 -74.44 -27.32
CA THR A 136 -34.34 -73.84 -27.25
C THR A 136 -34.29 -72.46 -27.91
N VAL A 137 -34.88 -72.30 -29.09
CA VAL A 137 -34.98 -71.00 -29.79
C VAL A 137 -35.73 -69.95 -28.95
N GLN A 138 -36.81 -70.32 -28.26
CA GLN A 138 -37.50 -69.40 -27.35
C GLN A 138 -36.64 -69.00 -26.15
N LEU A 139 -35.90 -69.95 -25.58
CA LEU A 139 -35.00 -69.71 -24.45
C LEU A 139 -33.83 -68.80 -24.85
N GLU A 140 -33.27 -68.99 -26.04
CA GLU A 140 -32.25 -68.13 -26.61
C GLU A 140 -32.79 -66.72 -26.90
N ARG A 141 -33.99 -66.62 -27.47
CA ARG A 141 -34.66 -65.32 -27.69
C ARG A 141 -34.91 -64.59 -26.37
N HIS A 142 -35.29 -65.29 -25.31
CA HIS A 142 -35.47 -64.71 -23.98
C HIS A 142 -34.14 -64.25 -23.36
N LYS A 143 -33.06 -65.05 -23.50
CA LYS A 143 -31.71 -64.68 -23.07
C LYS A 143 -31.20 -63.43 -23.81
N LEU A 144 -31.36 -63.39 -25.13
CA LEU A 144 -31.01 -62.23 -25.96
C LEU A 144 -31.80 -60.99 -25.53
N ASN A 145 -33.09 -61.11 -25.26
CA ASN A 145 -33.89 -59.99 -24.80
C ASN A 145 -33.40 -59.47 -23.43
N ARG A 146 -33.03 -60.36 -22.49
CA ARG A 146 -32.43 -59.94 -21.21
C ARG A 146 -31.10 -59.22 -21.40
N ILE A 147 -30.24 -59.70 -22.30
CA ILE A 147 -28.96 -59.05 -22.62
C ILE A 147 -29.22 -57.65 -23.21
N GLN A 148 -30.12 -57.54 -24.19
CA GLN A 148 -30.49 -56.24 -24.78
C GLN A 148 -31.11 -55.28 -23.75
N GLN A 149 -31.94 -55.77 -22.82
CA GLN A 149 -32.47 -54.94 -21.75
C GLN A 149 -31.38 -54.48 -20.78
N HIS A 150 -30.43 -55.35 -20.47
CA HIS A 150 -29.29 -55.00 -19.64
C HIS A 150 -28.41 -53.95 -20.34
N GLU A 151 -28.11 -54.14 -21.62
CA GLU A 151 -27.38 -53.16 -22.45
C GLU A 151 -28.11 -51.82 -22.51
N ARG A 152 -29.44 -51.81 -22.71
CA ARG A 152 -30.25 -50.58 -22.70
C ARG A 152 -30.16 -49.85 -21.36
N ARG A 153 -30.34 -50.56 -20.23
CA ARG A 153 -30.19 -49.95 -18.90
C ARG A 153 -28.79 -49.43 -18.64
N TRP A 154 -27.76 -50.13 -19.11
CA TRP A 154 -26.38 -49.69 -18.99
C TRP A 154 -26.11 -48.43 -19.80
N LEU A 155 -26.61 -48.36 -21.03
CA LEU A 155 -26.52 -47.17 -21.87
C LEU A 155 -27.28 -45.99 -21.26
N GLU A 156 -28.50 -46.21 -20.76
CA GLU A 156 -29.30 -45.18 -20.08
C GLU A 156 -28.58 -44.67 -18.82
N SER A 157 -27.99 -45.57 -18.02
CA SER A 157 -27.24 -45.19 -16.82
C SER A 157 -25.97 -44.40 -17.17
N THR A 158 -25.25 -44.81 -18.21
CA THR A 158 -24.02 -44.14 -18.66
C THR A 158 -24.35 -42.75 -19.20
N LEU A 159 -25.37 -42.65 -20.06
CA LEU A 159 -25.80 -41.37 -20.63
C LEU A 159 -26.39 -40.42 -19.57
N GLY A 160 -27.10 -40.97 -18.58
CA GLY A 160 -27.56 -40.19 -17.43
C GLY A 160 -26.41 -39.66 -16.57
N HIS A 161 -25.34 -40.43 -16.41
CA HIS A 161 -24.13 -39.96 -15.71
C HIS A 161 -23.42 -38.84 -16.48
N GLU A 162 -23.25 -39.00 -17.80
CA GLU A 162 -22.64 -37.98 -18.66
C GLU A 162 -23.45 -36.68 -18.68
N LEU A 163 -24.78 -36.77 -18.78
CA LEU A 163 -25.66 -35.60 -18.70
C LEU A 163 -25.57 -34.88 -17.35
N ASN A 164 -25.52 -35.62 -16.24
CA ASN A 164 -25.37 -35.01 -14.92
C ASN A 164 -24.00 -34.34 -14.77
N MET A 165 -22.93 -34.96 -15.26
CA MET A 165 -21.59 -34.36 -15.25
C MET A 165 -21.53 -33.07 -16.08
N LEU A 166 -22.15 -33.07 -17.27
CA LEU A 166 -22.24 -31.87 -18.11
C LEU A 166 -23.02 -30.75 -17.40
N LYS A 167 -24.13 -31.08 -16.75
CA LYS A 167 -24.95 -30.13 -16.00
C LYS A 167 -24.21 -29.56 -14.79
N GLU A 168 -23.40 -30.37 -14.10
CA GLU A 168 -22.55 -29.90 -13.01
C GLU A 168 -21.47 -28.94 -13.51
N MET A 169 -20.83 -29.24 -14.65
CA MET A 169 -19.86 -28.33 -15.27
C MET A 169 -20.52 -27.02 -15.71
N GLU A 170 -21.70 -27.07 -16.33
CA GLU A 170 -22.44 -25.88 -16.74
C GLU A 170 -22.80 -24.99 -15.53
N ASN A 171 -23.30 -25.58 -14.45
CA ASN A 171 -23.58 -24.85 -13.21
C ASN A 171 -22.31 -24.26 -12.59
N SER A 172 -21.19 -24.99 -12.64
CA SER A 172 -19.90 -24.49 -12.15
C SER A 172 -19.40 -23.30 -12.97
N VAL A 173 -19.54 -23.33 -14.29
CA VAL A 173 -19.18 -22.20 -15.17
C VAL A 173 -20.07 -21.00 -14.87
N ALA A 174 -21.39 -21.19 -14.77
CA ALA A 174 -22.33 -20.12 -14.45
C ALA A 174 -22.03 -19.47 -13.08
N TYR A 175 -21.62 -20.26 -12.08
CA TYR A 175 -21.22 -19.75 -10.77
C TYR A 175 -19.93 -18.92 -10.86
N MET A 176 -18.91 -19.42 -11.56
CA MET A 176 -17.65 -18.71 -11.77
C MET A 176 -17.86 -17.38 -12.51
N GLU A 177 -18.67 -17.37 -13.57
CA GLU A 177 -19.02 -16.15 -14.30
C GLU A 177 -19.76 -15.13 -13.42
N ALA A 178 -20.66 -15.59 -12.55
CA ALA A 178 -21.35 -14.70 -11.61
C ALA A 178 -20.39 -14.11 -10.56
N GLU A 179 -19.42 -14.89 -10.08
CA GLU A 179 -18.39 -14.43 -9.15
C GLU A 179 -17.43 -13.43 -9.81
N ASP A 180 -17.00 -13.70 -11.04
CA ASP A 180 -16.15 -12.81 -11.83
C ASP A 180 -16.86 -11.48 -12.13
N ASN A 181 -18.14 -11.52 -12.51
CA ASN A 181 -18.94 -10.30 -12.71
C ASN A 181 -19.09 -9.51 -11.40
N SER A 182 -19.37 -10.17 -10.28
CA SER A 182 -19.45 -9.50 -8.97
C SER A 182 -18.10 -8.89 -8.55
N ALA A 183 -16.99 -9.57 -8.84
CA ALA A 183 -15.66 -9.06 -8.58
C ALA A 183 -15.34 -7.85 -9.47
N ALA A 184 -15.69 -7.90 -10.76
CA ALA A 184 -15.52 -6.79 -11.69
C ALA A 184 -16.32 -5.55 -11.27
N ASP A 185 -17.58 -5.73 -10.84
CA ASP A 185 -18.42 -4.63 -10.35
C ASP A 185 -17.83 -3.98 -9.09
N LYS A 186 -17.35 -4.79 -8.13
CA LYS A 186 -16.66 -4.27 -6.93
C LYS A 186 -15.40 -3.50 -7.28
N MET A 187 -14.59 -4.01 -8.22
CA MET A 187 -13.39 -3.31 -8.68
C MET A 187 -13.74 -1.99 -9.37
N ALA A 188 -14.81 -1.94 -10.15
CA ALA A 188 -15.29 -0.73 -10.80
C ALA A 188 -15.79 0.31 -9.77
N ASP A 189 -16.54 -0.10 -8.76
CA ASP A 189 -17.01 0.75 -7.68
C ASP A 189 -15.85 1.33 -6.85
N ASP A 190 -14.86 0.51 -6.51
CA ASP A 190 -13.69 0.97 -5.76
C ASP A 190 -12.83 1.92 -6.60
N ALA A 191 -12.68 1.66 -7.90
CA ALA A 191 -12.02 2.59 -8.83
C ALA A 191 -12.76 3.93 -8.92
N ALA A 192 -14.09 3.91 -8.96
CA ALA A 192 -14.91 5.13 -8.98
C ALA A 192 -14.76 5.94 -7.69
N LYS A 193 -14.81 5.29 -6.51
CA LYS A 193 -14.57 5.94 -5.21
C LYS A 193 -13.17 6.53 -5.11
N MET A 194 -12.16 5.80 -5.57
CA MET A 194 -10.78 6.28 -5.56
C MET A 194 -10.60 7.51 -6.46
N LYS A 195 -11.25 7.51 -7.63
CA LYS A 195 -11.28 8.66 -8.53
C LYS A 195 -11.95 9.86 -7.86
N GLU A 196 -13.13 9.68 -7.25
CA GLU A 196 -13.85 10.74 -6.55
C GLU A 196 -13.02 11.36 -5.41
N LEU A 197 -12.36 10.52 -4.60
CA LEU A 197 -11.47 11.02 -3.54
C LEU A 197 -10.30 11.83 -4.08
N ASN A 198 -9.75 11.43 -5.23
CA ASN A 198 -8.63 12.12 -5.85
C ASN A 198 -9.08 13.45 -6.49
N ASP A 199 -10.23 13.47 -7.17
CA ASP A 199 -10.82 14.69 -7.73
C ASP A 199 -11.18 15.68 -6.61
N LYS A 200 -11.77 15.21 -5.50
CA LYS A 200 -12.06 16.03 -4.31
C LYS A 200 -10.80 16.58 -3.64
N ARG A 201 -9.70 15.82 -3.67
CA ARG A 201 -8.40 16.30 -3.19
C ARG A 201 -7.84 17.38 -4.10
N ARG A 202 -7.91 17.18 -5.43
CA ARG A 202 -7.46 18.15 -6.43
C ARG A 202 -8.24 19.46 -6.31
N GLU A 203 -9.56 19.38 -6.16
CA GLU A 203 -10.43 20.56 -5.97
C GLU A 203 -10.06 21.35 -4.71
N ARG A 204 -9.76 20.68 -3.60
CA ARG A 204 -9.30 21.36 -2.38
C ARG A 204 -7.93 22.02 -2.54
N GLU A 205 -7.02 21.39 -3.28
CA GLU A 205 -5.71 21.96 -3.56
C GLU A 205 -5.83 23.18 -4.49
N GLU A 206 -6.69 23.12 -5.50
CA GLU A 206 -7.02 24.26 -6.39
C GLU A 206 -7.72 25.40 -5.62
N ALA A 207 -8.69 25.08 -4.74
CA ALA A 207 -9.34 26.06 -3.88
C ALA A 207 -8.34 26.74 -2.93
N LYS A 208 -7.42 25.97 -2.35
CA LYS A 208 -6.37 26.52 -1.49
C LYS A 208 -5.38 27.39 -2.27
N GLN A 209 -5.03 27.01 -3.50
CA GLN A 209 -4.16 27.82 -4.35
C GLN A 209 -4.81 29.14 -4.76
N THR A 210 -6.09 29.12 -5.14
CA THR A 210 -6.84 30.33 -5.49
C THR A 210 -7.01 31.26 -4.29
N GLU A 211 -7.27 30.72 -3.09
CA GLU A 211 -7.30 31.51 -1.85
C GLU A 211 -5.93 32.13 -1.54
N ALA A 212 -4.84 31.35 -1.66
CA ALA A 212 -3.48 31.86 -1.45
C ALA A 212 -3.11 32.96 -2.47
N GLU A 213 -3.53 32.81 -3.74
CA GLU A 213 -3.32 33.84 -4.74
C GLU A 213 -4.11 35.12 -4.41
N ALA A 214 -5.36 35.00 -3.97
CA ALA A 214 -6.18 36.13 -3.52
C ALA A 214 -5.55 36.85 -2.32
N GLN A 215 -5.04 36.10 -1.33
CA GLN A 215 -4.31 36.66 -0.19
C GLN A 215 -3.03 37.40 -0.64
N SER A 216 -2.25 36.81 -1.55
CA SER A 216 -1.04 37.47 -2.07
C SER A 216 -1.36 38.75 -2.84
N ARG A 217 -2.48 38.81 -3.56
CA ARG A 217 -2.93 40.05 -4.22
C ARG A 217 -3.29 41.13 -3.20
N LEU A 218 -4.02 40.78 -2.15
CA LEU A 218 -4.35 41.71 -1.06
C LEU A 218 -3.09 42.21 -0.34
N GLU A 219 -2.13 41.33 -0.06
CA GLU A 219 -0.86 41.71 0.56
C GLU A 219 -0.07 42.69 -0.31
N LYS A 220 -0.01 42.46 -1.63
CA LYS A 220 0.62 43.38 -2.57
C LYS A 220 -0.05 44.75 -2.60
N GLU A 221 -1.37 44.81 -2.52
CA GLU A 221 -2.11 46.07 -2.45
C GLU A 221 -1.85 46.81 -1.15
N MET A 222 -1.82 46.10 -0.02
CA MET A 222 -1.47 46.65 1.29
C MET A 222 -0.03 47.18 1.29
N ALA A 223 0.93 46.41 0.80
CA ALA A 223 2.32 46.82 0.68
C ALA A 223 2.49 48.06 -0.22
N LYS A 224 1.75 48.13 -1.34
CA LYS A 224 1.76 49.31 -2.22
C LYS A 224 1.19 50.53 -1.51
N ARG A 225 0.12 50.37 -0.72
CA ARG A 225 -0.48 51.46 0.06
C ARG A 225 0.45 51.94 1.17
N GLU A 226 1.13 51.03 1.87
CA GLU A 226 2.11 51.37 2.88
C GLU A 226 3.32 52.08 2.30
N PHE A 227 3.83 51.61 1.15
CA PHE A 227 4.94 52.25 0.45
C PHE A 227 4.59 53.68 0.05
N LEU A 228 3.40 53.92 -0.50
CA LEU A 228 2.93 55.26 -0.83
C LEU A 228 2.79 56.14 0.42
N ARG A 229 2.31 55.59 1.53
CA ARG A 229 2.21 56.30 2.81
C ARG A 229 3.59 56.71 3.33
N GLN A 230 4.56 55.80 3.31
CA GLN A 230 5.94 56.09 3.71
C GLN A 230 6.58 57.14 2.81
N GLN A 231 6.32 57.09 1.50
CA GLN A 231 6.82 58.09 0.56
C GLN A 231 6.24 59.48 0.87
N GLN A 232 4.95 59.57 1.19
CA GLN A 232 4.32 60.83 1.61
C GLN A 232 4.90 61.34 2.94
N GLU A 233 5.06 60.46 3.94
CA GLU A 233 5.67 60.81 5.23
C GLU A 233 7.10 61.35 5.06
N LEU A 234 7.89 60.76 4.15
CA LEU A 234 9.23 61.26 3.81
C LEU A 234 9.20 62.64 3.16
N MET A 235 8.29 62.86 2.20
CA MET A 235 8.13 64.16 1.54
C MET A 235 7.68 65.24 2.54
N ASP A 236 6.74 64.92 3.42
CA ASP A 236 6.28 65.82 4.47
C ASP A 236 7.38 66.13 5.48
N HIS A 237 8.21 65.13 5.83
CA HIS A 237 9.35 65.32 6.70
C HIS A 237 10.41 66.23 6.05
N GLN A 238 10.73 66.01 4.77
CA GLN A 238 11.65 66.89 4.03
C GLN A 238 11.12 68.32 3.97
N LYS A 239 9.83 68.50 3.66
CA LYS A 239 9.21 69.83 3.62
C LYS A 239 9.26 70.52 4.98
N LYS A 240 8.97 69.81 6.08
CA LYS A 240 9.08 70.36 7.44
C LYS A 240 10.51 70.74 7.80
N GLU A 241 11.50 69.95 7.39
CA GLU A 241 12.91 70.27 7.57
C GLU A 241 13.34 71.50 6.77
N GLU A 242 12.86 71.65 5.54
CA GLU A 242 13.08 72.84 4.71
C GLU A 242 12.43 74.08 5.32
N GLU A 243 11.17 73.99 5.77
CA GLU A 243 10.47 75.07 6.48
C GLU A 243 11.21 75.47 7.76
N ARG A 244 11.72 74.49 8.54
CA ARG A 244 12.55 74.76 9.72
C ARG A 244 13.85 75.50 9.36
N LYS A 245 14.54 75.07 8.30
CA LYS A 245 15.76 75.72 7.83
C LYS A 245 15.49 77.15 7.35
N GLN A 246 14.40 77.36 6.62
CA GLN A 246 13.96 78.69 6.17
C GLN A 246 13.62 79.59 7.37
N ALA A 247 12.86 79.09 8.36
CA ALA A 247 12.53 79.84 9.56
C ALA A 247 13.77 80.18 10.41
N LEU A 248 14.76 79.29 10.48
CA LEU A 248 16.04 79.57 11.14
C LEU A 248 16.84 80.64 10.39
N HIS A 249 16.86 80.57 9.05
CA HIS A 249 17.52 81.58 8.21
C HIS A 249 16.85 82.96 8.35
N GLU A 250 15.53 83.01 8.34
CA GLU A 250 14.75 84.24 8.55
C GLU A 250 15.01 84.85 9.93
N LYS A 251 15.02 84.02 10.99
CA LYS A 251 15.39 84.48 12.34
C LYS A 251 16.80 85.04 12.41
N SER A 252 17.77 84.39 11.76
CA SER A 252 19.16 84.85 11.68
C SER A 252 19.26 86.22 10.97
N LEU A 253 18.54 86.40 9.86
CA LEU A 253 18.48 87.68 9.16
C LEU A 253 17.86 88.78 10.04
N ALA A 254 16.76 88.49 10.74
CA ALA A 254 16.10 89.43 11.64
C ALA A 254 17.00 89.82 12.83
N GLU A 255 17.79 88.88 13.37
CA GLU A 255 18.76 89.15 14.42
C GLU A 255 19.95 89.98 13.92
N ALA A 256 20.45 89.69 12.72
CA ALA A 256 21.50 90.49 12.08
C ALA A 256 21.02 91.93 11.80
N GLU A 257 19.77 92.11 11.36
CA GLU A 257 19.18 93.43 11.16
C GLU A 257 19.00 94.18 12.48
N ARG A 258 18.52 93.52 13.54
CA ARG A 258 18.48 94.10 14.89
C ARG A 258 19.86 94.54 15.37
N ARG A 259 20.89 93.72 15.12
CA ARG A 259 22.28 94.05 15.48
C ARG A 259 22.81 95.25 14.70
N ARG A 260 22.57 95.31 13.38
CA ARG A 260 22.92 96.47 12.54
C ARG A 260 22.23 97.74 13.03
N LYS A 261 20.95 97.65 13.41
CA LYS A 261 20.21 98.80 13.97
C LYS A 261 20.82 99.26 15.29
N GLN A 262 21.16 98.33 16.19
CA GLN A 262 21.84 98.67 17.44
C GLN A 262 23.23 99.30 17.22
N GLU A 263 23.99 98.83 16.24
CA GLU A 263 25.29 99.41 15.86
C GLU A 263 25.12 100.82 15.27
N TYR A 264 24.12 101.02 14.42
CA TYR A 264 23.76 102.34 13.88
C TYR A 264 23.33 103.31 14.99
N ASP A 265 22.48 102.87 15.92
CA ASP A 265 22.04 103.68 17.06
C ASP A 265 23.23 104.06 17.97
N LYS A 266 24.17 103.13 18.19
CA LYS A 266 25.42 103.41 18.93
C LYS A 266 26.30 104.44 18.22
N MET A 267 26.46 104.33 16.90
CA MET A 267 27.21 105.30 16.10
C MET A 267 26.57 106.69 16.17
N MET A 268 25.25 106.78 16.03
CA MET A 268 24.52 108.04 16.16
C MET A 268 24.65 108.65 17.56
N GLN A 269 24.61 107.83 18.62
CA GLN A 269 24.84 108.29 20.00
C GLN A 269 26.27 108.82 20.19
N GLN A 270 27.27 108.14 19.63
CA GLN A 270 28.67 108.59 19.67
C GLN A 270 28.85 109.91 18.91
N GLU A 271 28.27 110.03 17.72
CA GLU A 271 28.31 111.26 16.92
C GLU A 271 27.61 112.42 17.64
N TYR A 272 26.45 112.16 18.26
CA TYR A 272 25.74 113.15 19.07
C TYR A 272 26.56 113.60 20.28
N ALA A 273 27.17 112.66 21.01
CA ALA A 273 28.04 112.97 22.15
C ALA A 273 29.29 113.75 21.73
N TRP A 274 29.89 113.39 20.59
CA TRP A 274 31.02 114.11 20.00
C TRP A 274 30.65 115.54 19.62
N ARG A 275 29.48 115.73 18.97
CA ARG A 275 28.98 117.04 18.60
C ARG A 275 28.73 117.93 19.83
N LEU A 276 28.16 117.36 20.89
CA LEU A 276 27.96 118.07 22.15
C LEU A 276 29.29 118.49 22.81
N GLN A 277 30.32 117.64 22.73
CA GLN A 277 31.67 118.00 23.19
C GLN A 277 32.29 119.12 22.36
N GLN A 278 32.15 119.07 21.03
CA GLN A 278 32.60 120.15 20.16
C GLN A 278 31.87 121.46 20.42
N ASP A 279 30.54 121.43 20.54
CA ASP A 279 29.74 122.62 20.84
C ASP A 279 30.18 123.23 22.18
N LYS A 280 30.45 122.40 23.19
CA LYS A 280 30.99 122.85 24.49
C LYS A 280 32.40 123.45 24.37
N LEU A 281 33.26 122.87 23.55
CA LEU A 281 34.61 123.40 23.29
C LEU A 281 34.54 124.73 22.55
N ASN A 282 33.68 124.84 21.54
CA ASN A 282 33.43 126.08 20.80
C ASN A 282 32.83 127.16 21.71
N GLU A 283 31.93 126.81 22.63
CA GLU A 283 31.39 127.74 23.61
C GLU A 283 32.44 128.24 24.60
N MET A 284 33.36 127.37 25.06
CA MET A 284 34.52 127.81 25.85
C MET A 284 35.42 128.74 25.04
N ASN A 285 35.77 128.38 23.82
CA ASN A 285 36.59 129.23 22.95
C ASN A 285 35.92 130.60 22.73
N ARG A 286 34.60 130.65 22.54
CA ARG A 286 33.86 131.91 22.41
C ARG A 286 33.91 132.73 23.69
N LYS A 287 33.80 132.11 24.86
CA LYS A 287 33.95 132.79 26.16
C LYS A 287 35.38 133.27 26.38
N ASP A 288 36.38 132.55 25.90
CA ASP A 288 37.79 132.95 25.97
C ASP A 288 38.08 134.10 24.99
N GLU A 289 37.51 134.10 23.78
CA GLU A 289 37.53 135.24 22.85
C GLU A 289 36.83 136.47 23.45
N GLU A 290 35.70 136.30 24.11
CA GLU A 290 34.99 137.36 24.84
C GLU A 290 35.85 137.91 26.00
N ARG A 291 36.61 137.06 26.71
CA ARG A 291 37.56 137.49 27.76
C ARG A 291 38.75 138.24 27.19
N LEU A 292 39.31 137.78 26.07
CA LEU A 292 40.40 138.46 25.36
C LEU A 292 39.98 139.83 24.85
N ARG A 293 38.75 139.97 24.34
CA ARG A 293 38.16 141.26 23.92
C ARG A 293 37.95 142.27 25.05
N ILE A 294 37.88 141.85 26.30
CA ILE A 294 37.72 142.74 27.46
C ILE A 294 39.10 143.20 28.00
N GLN A 295 40.19 142.57 27.56
CA GLN A 295 41.57 142.93 27.94
C GLN A 295 42.30 143.82 26.91
N GLU A 296 41.69 144.10 25.76
CA GLU A 296 42.07 145.17 24.82
C GLU A 296 41.30 146.47 25.14
#